data_AF-A0AAU5FTU0-F1
#
_entry.id   AF-A0AAU5FTU0-F1
#
_cell.length_a   1.000
_cell.length_b   1.000
_cell.length_c   1.000
_cell.angle_alpha   90.00
_cell.angle_beta   90.00
_cell.angle_gamma   90.00
#
_symmetry.space_group_name_H-M   'P 1'
#
loop_
_entity.id
_entity.type
_entity.pdbx_description
1 polymer ?
#
loop_
_entity_poly.entity_id
_entity_poly.type
_entity_poly.pdbx_seq_one_letter_code
_entity_poly.pdbx_strand_id
1 'polypeptide(L)'
;MKRLLMFAMSALLAFIGAALVHAPTASAANAPNGYPYCANGSASDPDGDGWGWENNQSCVVRGGRADTGSSTGGSNSGGTTGGSGGTTACPSGATCGSYTVSGLGSRKQQVRNAGGNSLDLAVAMLETDTMNSNYAYGDNKTGDAANFGIFKQNWMMLRAACSQFSGQSASQWNNGAALNSNLSSDVNCLHQSQNHYGINTWFAGHRNGSSGLSNPNTTDINNYKNAVYWIQTQINNNSANLTNDTRFWVQVPAI
;
A
#
# COMPACT_ATOMS: atom_id res chain seq x y z
N MET A 1 1.96 -62.52 57.97
CA MET A 1 1.28 -63.83 57.76
C MET A 1 -0.13 -63.58 57.25
N LYS A 2 -0.62 -64.43 56.32
CA LYS A 2 -1.95 -64.47 55.66
C LYS A 2 -2.14 -63.45 54.52
N ARG A 3 -2.04 -63.83 53.23
CA ARG A 3 -2.92 -64.67 52.37
C ARG A 3 -4.35 -64.10 52.29
N LEU A 4 -4.72 -63.48 51.17
CA LEU A 4 -5.34 -64.09 49.97
C LEU A 4 -6.88 -63.97 50.06
N LEU A 5 -7.53 -63.29 49.11
CA LEU A 5 -8.60 -63.85 48.27
C LEU A 5 -9.10 -62.82 47.24
N MET A 6 -9.20 -63.30 46.00
CA MET A 6 -9.91 -62.70 44.85
C MET A 6 -11.44 -62.79 45.02
N PHE A 7 -12.17 -61.96 44.26
CA PHE A 7 -13.53 -62.08 43.67
C PHE A 7 -14.06 -60.63 43.53
N ALA A 8 -14.70 -60.14 42.46
CA ALA A 8 -15.23 -60.71 41.24
C ALA A 8 -15.61 -59.56 40.26
N MET A 9 -15.96 -59.97 39.03
CA MET A 9 -16.92 -59.37 38.11
C MET A 9 -16.55 -58.15 37.26
N SER A 10 -16.32 -58.49 35.99
CA SER A 10 -16.52 -57.71 34.77
C SER A 10 -17.84 -56.91 34.75
N ALA A 11 -17.77 -55.67 34.28
CA ALA A 11 -18.82 -55.07 33.44
C ALA A 11 -18.22 -53.96 32.57
N LEU A 12 -18.33 -54.18 31.27
CA LEU A 12 -18.02 -53.28 30.17
C LEU A 12 -18.95 -52.05 30.20
N LEU A 13 -18.42 -50.84 30.09
CA LEU A 13 -19.10 -49.70 29.47
C LEU A 13 -18.07 -48.61 29.13
N ALA A 14 -17.75 -48.56 27.84
CA ALA A 14 -16.98 -47.49 27.23
C ALA A 14 -17.80 -46.20 27.27
N PHE A 15 -17.37 -45.21 28.06
CA PHE A 15 -17.78 -43.83 27.90
C PHE A 15 -16.63 -43.05 27.28
N ILE A 16 -16.71 -42.93 25.94
CA ILE A 16 -15.99 -41.93 25.16
C ILE A 16 -16.65 -40.59 25.51
N GLY A 17 -16.14 -39.93 26.54
CA GLY A 17 -16.42 -38.53 26.80
C GLY A 17 -15.59 -37.69 25.85
N ALA A 18 -16.14 -37.35 24.70
CA ALA A 18 -15.56 -36.36 23.80
C ALA A 18 -15.48 -35.02 24.52
N ALA A 19 -14.28 -34.66 24.99
CA ALA A 19 -13.97 -33.30 25.35
C ALA A 19 -14.08 -32.45 24.08
N LEU A 20 -15.20 -31.74 23.91
CA LEU A 20 -15.32 -30.61 23.02
C LEU A 20 -14.39 -29.52 23.54
N VAL A 21 -13.13 -29.59 23.13
CA VAL A 21 -12.25 -28.44 23.07
C VAL A 21 -12.89 -27.44 22.10
N HIS A 22 -13.65 -26.49 22.63
CA HIS A 22 -13.93 -25.25 21.92
C HIS A 22 -12.59 -24.55 21.75
N ALA A 23 -11.96 -24.76 20.60
CA ALA A 23 -10.92 -23.85 20.13
C ALA A 23 -11.55 -22.45 20.12
N PRO A 24 -10.93 -21.42 20.72
CA PRO A 24 -11.31 -20.06 20.41
C PRO A 24 -11.08 -19.91 18.91
N THR A 25 -12.16 -19.72 18.15
CA THR A 25 -12.05 -19.27 16.77
C THR A 25 -11.25 -17.99 16.83
N ALA A 26 -10.02 -18.02 16.33
CA ALA A 26 -9.22 -16.82 16.12
C ALA A 26 -10.05 -15.93 15.18
N SER A 27 -10.75 -14.95 15.75
CA SER A 27 -11.29 -13.85 14.96
C SER A 27 -10.08 -13.25 14.27
N ALA A 28 -10.01 -13.35 12.94
CA ALA A 28 -8.92 -12.76 12.20
C ALA A 28 -8.85 -11.27 12.59
N ALA A 29 -7.80 -10.89 13.33
CA ALA A 29 -7.57 -9.51 13.74
C ALA A 29 -7.33 -8.62 12.51
N ASN A 30 -6.95 -9.25 11.39
CA ASN A 30 -6.63 -8.61 10.14
C ASN A 30 -7.55 -9.14 9.03
N ALA A 31 -7.89 -8.26 8.10
CA ALA A 31 -8.56 -8.57 6.86
C ALA A 31 -7.66 -9.40 5.93
N PRO A 32 -8.22 -10.05 4.88
CA PRO A 32 -7.45 -10.88 3.94
C PRO A 32 -6.34 -10.14 3.20
N ASN A 33 -6.43 -8.82 3.10
CA ASN A 33 -5.40 -7.96 2.52
C ASN A 33 -4.26 -7.61 3.52
N GLY A 34 -4.27 -8.20 4.73
CA GLY A 34 -3.19 -8.11 5.71
C GLY A 34 -3.32 -6.95 6.71
N TYR A 35 -4.26 -6.03 6.53
CA TYR A 35 -4.47 -4.88 7.43
C TYR A 35 -5.38 -5.23 8.61
N PRO A 36 -5.19 -4.63 9.79
CA PRO A 36 -6.09 -4.85 10.93
C PRO A 36 -7.51 -4.38 10.61
N TYR A 37 -8.53 -4.98 11.22
CA TYR A 37 -9.88 -4.44 11.14
C TYR A 37 -10.02 -3.16 11.99
N CYS A 38 -10.84 -2.20 11.55
CA CYS A 38 -11.14 -0.99 12.32
C CYS A 38 -11.93 -1.35 13.58
N ALA A 39 -11.44 -0.93 14.74
CA ALA A 39 -12.08 -1.16 16.03
C ALA A 39 -13.40 -0.38 16.16
N ASN A 40 -13.51 0.81 15.57
CA ASN A 40 -14.76 1.59 15.53
C ASN A 40 -15.60 1.31 14.27
N GLY A 41 -15.23 0.29 13.47
CA GLY A 41 -15.98 -0.10 12.27
C GLY A 41 -16.16 1.05 11.28
N SER A 42 -17.36 1.20 10.73
CA SER A 42 -17.68 2.25 9.73
C SER A 42 -17.62 3.67 10.29
N ALA A 43 -17.56 3.88 11.61
CA ALA A 43 -17.35 5.21 12.16
C ALA A 43 -15.94 5.76 11.87
N SER A 44 -14.98 4.87 11.59
CA SER A 44 -13.64 5.21 11.14
C SER A 44 -13.52 5.37 9.62
N ASP A 45 -14.62 5.16 8.89
CA ASP A 45 -14.76 5.28 7.43
C ASP A 45 -15.89 6.28 7.09
N PRO A 46 -15.72 7.60 7.39
CA PRO A 46 -16.75 8.61 7.13
C PRO A 46 -17.07 8.78 5.63
N ASP A 47 -16.16 8.37 4.75
CA ASP A 47 -16.26 8.46 3.30
C ASP A 47 -16.78 7.18 2.62
N GLY A 48 -16.94 6.09 3.36
CA GLY A 48 -17.63 4.86 2.92
C GLY A 48 -16.84 4.04 1.90
N ASP A 49 -15.51 4.18 1.88
CA ASP A 49 -14.61 3.50 0.95
C ASP A 49 -14.12 2.14 1.48
N GLY A 50 -14.52 1.79 2.70
CA GLY A 50 -14.18 0.54 3.39
C GLY A 50 -12.89 0.59 4.18
N TRP A 51 -12.18 1.73 4.20
CA TRP A 51 -10.96 1.95 4.97
C TRP A 51 -11.19 2.95 6.10
N GLY A 52 -10.42 2.78 7.18
CA GLY A 52 -10.37 3.76 8.25
C GLY A 52 -8.97 4.00 8.79
N TRP A 53 -8.88 4.98 9.68
CA TRP A 53 -7.63 5.37 10.33
C TRP A 53 -7.74 5.31 11.85
N GLU A 54 -7.04 4.36 12.47
CA GLU A 54 -7.04 4.17 13.92
C GLU A 54 -5.65 3.74 14.41
N ASN A 55 -5.31 4.08 15.66
CA ASN A 55 -4.05 3.63 16.28
C ASN A 55 -2.80 3.88 15.41
N ASN A 56 -2.79 5.01 14.70
CA ASN A 56 -1.71 5.45 13.81
C ASN A 56 -1.44 4.53 12.59
N GLN A 57 -2.42 3.72 12.19
CA GLN A 57 -2.34 2.83 11.02
C GLN A 57 -3.67 2.78 10.26
N SER A 58 -3.61 2.35 9.00
CA SER A 58 -4.80 2.03 8.22
C SER A 58 -5.46 0.76 8.74
N CYS A 59 -6.78 0.75 8.78
CA CYS A 59 -7.59 -0.40 9.14
C CYS A 59 -8.68 -0.65 8.09
N VAL A 60 -9.13 -1.89 7.97
CA VAL A 60 -10.22 -2.28 7.06
C VAL A 60 -11.53 -2.30 7.84
N VAL A 61 -12.58 -1.70 7.31
CA VAL A 61 -13.93 -1.82 7.89
C VAL A 61 -14.48 -3.20 7.54
N ARG A 62 -14.85 -3.98 8.56
CA ARG A 62 -15.38 -5.34 8.37
C ARG A 62 -16.70 -5.30 7.60
N GLY A 63 -16.82 -6.12 6.55
CA GLY A 63 -17.93 -6.12 5.59
C GLY A 63 -17.97 -4.89 4.68
N GLY A 64 -17.01 -3.97 4.80
CA GLY A 64 -16.86 -2.80 3.93
C GLY A 64 -16.22 -3.17 2.59
N ARG A 65 -16.12 -2.19 1.69
CA ARG A 65 -15.60 -2.41 0.32
C ARG A 65 -14.17 -2.95 0.30
N ALA A 66 -13.37 -2.66 1.31
CA ALA A 66 -12.00 -3.16 1.46
C ALA A 66 -11.91 -4.57 2.09
N ASP A 67 -13.00 -5.07 2.69
CA ASP A 67 -13.06 -6.40 3.30
C ASP A 67 -13.45 -7.47 2.26
N THR A 68 -12.47 -7.85 1.45
CA THR A 68 -12.63 -8.78 0.33
C THR A 68 -12.86 -10.25 0.74
N GLY A 69 -12.91 -10.55 2.05
CA GLY A 69 -13.01 -11.91 2.58
C GLY A 69 -14.38 -12.35 3.07
N SER A 70 -15.30 -11.42 3.28
CA SER A 70 -16.59 -11.72 3.92
C SER A 70 -17.73 -11.64 2.91
N SER A 71 -17.86 -12.68 2.09
CA SER A 71 -19.09 -12.90 1.31
C SER A 71 -20.18 -13.47 2.21
N THR A 72 -20.79 -12.61 3.03
CA THR A 72 -22.09 -12.91 3.66
C THR A 72 -23.01 -11.71 3.50
N GLY A 73 -24.07 -11.93 2.74
CA GLY A 73 -24.94 -10.93 2.12
C GLY A 73 -25.66 -9.97 3.07
N GLY A 74 -25.88 -8.77 2.53
CA GLY A 74 -26.79 -7.75 3.05
C GLY A 74 -27.17 -6.79 1.93
N SER A 75 -27.85 -7.30 0.89
CA SER A 75 -28.39 -6.46 -0.19
C SER A 75 -29.63 -5.70 0.27
N ASN A 76 -29.73 -4.41 -0.10
CA ASN A 76 -31.01 -3.87 -0.55
C ASN A 76 -30.82 -2.90 -1.76
N SER A 77 -31.02 -3.53 -2.92
CA SER A 77 -31.56 -3.10 -4.22
C SER A 77 -31.70 -1.63 -4.62
N GLY A 78 -31.23 -1.36 -5.85
CA GLY A 78 -31.74 -0.36 -6.79
C GLY A 78 -31.05 -0.49 -8.14
N GLY A 79 -31.54 -1.39 -9.00
CA GLY A 79 -30.85 -1.81 -10.23
C GLY A 79 -30.86 -0.82 -11.39
N THR A 80 -29.94 -1.03 -12.33
CA THR A 80 -30.18 -1.01 -13.78
C THR A 80 -29.01 -1.64 -14.52
N THR A 81 -29.36 -2.38 -15.55
CA THR A 81 -28.53 -3.16 -16.47
C THR A 81 -27.56 -2.31 -17.28
N GLY A 82 -26.30 -2.73 -17.38
CA GLY A 82 -25.35 -2.23 -18.38
C GLY A 82 -23.90 -2.36 -17.91
N GLY A 83 -23.09 -3.15 -18.62
CA GLY A 83 -21.67 -3.31 -18.31
C GLY A 83 -20.95 -1.95 -18.29
N SER A 84 -20.32 -1.63 -17.16
CA SER A 84 -19.46 -0.46 -17.03
C SER A 84 -18.43 -0.75 -15.94
N GLY A 85 -17.15 -0.77 -16.33
CA GLY A 85 -16.04 -0.86 -15.38
C GLY A 85 -16.14 0.33 -14.43
N GLY A 86 -16.44 0.06 -13.16
CA GLY A 86 -16.76 1.09 -12.18
C GLY A 86 -15.68 2.15 -12.09
N THR A 87 -15.96 3.36 -12.56
CA THR A 87 -15.14 4.52 -12.28
C THR A 87 -15.28 4.85 -10.80
N THR A 88 -14.28 4.48 -9.99
CA THR A 88 -14.18 4.97 -8.62
C THR A 88 -14.18 6.50 -8.66
N ALA A 89 -15.00 7.13 -7.81
CA ALA A 89 -15.03 8.59 -7.69
C ALA A 89 -13.62 9.14 -7.40
N CYS A 90 -13.30 10.32 -7.91
CA CYS A 90 -12.01 10.96 -7.64
C CYS A 90 -11.85 11.26 -6.14
N PRO A 91 -10.59 11.34 -5.64
CA PRO A 91 -10.33 11.85 -4.31
C PRO A 91 -10.98 13.23 -4.13
N SER A 92 -11.45 13.50 -2.91
CA SER A 92 -12.16 14.75 -2.60
C SER A 92 -11.40 15.99 -3.10
N GLY A 93 -12.08 16.83 -3.89
CA GLY A 93 -11.51 18.06 -4.42
C GLY A 93 -10.47 17.90 -5.56
N ALA A 94 -10.22 16.67 -6.03
CA ALA A 94 -9.27 16.41 -7.11
C ALA A 94 -9.96 16.05 -8.43
N THR A 95 -9.26 16.28 -9.54
CA THR A 95 -9.60 15.66 -10.84
C THR A 95 -8.77 14.41 -11.03
N CYS A 96 -9.36 13.39 -11.63
CA CYS A 96 -8.73 12.09 -11.82
C CYS A 96 -9.27 11.41 -13.08
N GLY A 97 -8.62 10.32 -13.48
CA GLY A 97 -9.13 9.49 -14.55
C GLY A 97 -8.18 8.38 -14.94
N SER A 98 -8.36 7.88 -16.16
CA SER A 98 -7.43 6.94 -16.78
C SER A 98 -7.31 7.17 -18.28
N TYR A 99 -6.18 6.76 -18.85
CA TYR A 99 -5.94 6.68 -20.29
C TYR A 99 -4.92 5.61 -20.61
N THR A 100 -4.83 5.20 -21.87
CA THR A 100 -3.87 4.17 -22.31
C THR A 100 -2.52 4.80 -22.63
N VAL A 101 -1.44 4.21 -22.12
CA VAL A 101 -0.06 4.54 -22.43
C VAL A 101 0.62 3.30 -23.01
N SER A 102 0.88 3.33 -24.32
CA SER A 102 1.46 2.19 -25.04
C SER A 102 2.74 1.69 -24.37
N GLY A 103 2.79 0.40 -24.03
CA GLY A 103 3.95 -0.25 -23.41
C GLY A 103 4.05 -0.11 -21.89
N LEU A 104 3.16 0.67 -21.25
CA LEU A 104 3.15 0.85 -19.79
C LEU A 104 2.92 -0.49 -19.06
N GLY A 105 2.15 -1.41 -19.62
CA GLY A 105 1.91 -2.74 -19.07
C GLY A 105 3.17 -3.59 -18.96
N SER A 106 4.04 -3.52 -19.98
CA SER A 106 5.37 -4.13 -19.92
C SER A 106 6.27 -3.44 -18.89
N ARG A 107 6.17 -2.11 -18.78
CA ARG A 107 6.94 -1.36 -17.80
C ARG A 107 6.53 -1.66 -16.35
N LYS A 108 5.22 -1.78 -16.05
CA LYS A 108 4.71 -2.22 -14.74
C LYS A 108 5.28 -3.58 -14.35
N GLN A 109 5.37 -4.51 -15.31
CA GLN A 109 5.99 -5.81 -15.07
C GLN A 109 7.49 -5.69 -14.76
N GLN A 110 8.24 -4.83 -15.46
CA GLN A 110 9.64 -4.58 -15.13
C GLN A 110 9.83 -4.04 -13.71
N VAL A 111 8.99 -3.07 -13.28
CA VAL A 111 9.04 -2.52 -11.91
C VAL A 111 8.74 -3.60 -10.88
N ARG A 112 7.72 -4.44 -11.12
CA ARG A 112 7.39 -5.57 -10.24
C ARG A 112 8.50 -6.63 -10.19
N ASN A 113 9.11 -6.95 -11.32
CA ASN A 113 10.23 -7.89 -11.39
C ASN A 113 11.49 -7.35 -10.69
N ALA A 114 11.62 -6.02 -10.59
CA ALA A 114 12.68 -5.36 -9.80
C ALA A 114 12.37 -5.32 -8.29
N GLY A 115 11.25 -5.89 -7.84
CA GLY A 115 10.83 -5.95 -6.44
C GLY A 115 9.67 -5.02 -6.07
N GLY A 116 9.18 -4.21 -7.02
CA GLY A 116 8.12 -3.24 -6.75
C GLY A 116 6.76 -3.88 -6.44
N ASN A 117 6.04 -3.31 -5.47
CA ASN A 117 4.67 -3.65 -5.12
C ASN A 117 3.66 -2.68 -5.79
N SER A 118 2.36 -2.81 -5.49
CA SER A 118 1.34 -1.95 -6.10
C SER A 118 1.39 -0.50 -5.61
N LEU A 119 1.88 -0.23 -4.40
CA LEU A 119 2.11 1.13 -3.91
C LEU A 119 3.25 1.79 -4.69
N ASP A 120 4.33 1.06 -4.96
CA ASP A 120 5.45 1.58 -5.75
C ASP A 120 5.01 1.91 -7.18
N LEU A 121 4.20 1.04 -7.80
CA LEU A 121 3.57 1.34 -9.08
C LEU A 121 2.71 2.59 -8.99
N ALA A 122 1.92 2.77 -7.93
CA ALA A 122 1.06 3.94 -7.78
C ALA A 122 1.86 5.24 -7.63
N VAL A 123 2.95 5.23 -6.84
CA VAL A 123 3.89 6.36 -6.72
C VAL A 123 4.48 6.68 -8.10
N ALA A 124 5.13 5.71 -8.76
CA ALA A 124 5.75 5.93 -10.07
C ALA A 124 4.74 6.40 -11.14
N MET A 125 3.49 5.90 -11.08
CA MET A 125 2.40 6.26 -11.99
C MET A 125 1.97 7.72 -11.80
N LEU A 126 1.98 8.22 -10.56
CA LEU A 126 1.67 9.61 -10.28
C LEU A 126 2.80 10.54 -10.77
N GLU A 127 4.06 10.12 -10.62
CA GLU A 127 5.23 10.96 -10.95
C GLU A 127 5.45 11.13 -12.45
N THR A 128 5.21 10.09 -13.25
CA THR A 128 5.40 10.15 -14.71
C THR A 128 4.40 9.28 -15.45
N ASP A 129 4.11 9.66 -16.70
CA ASP A 129 3.18 8.92 -17.56
C ASP A 129 3.65 7.51 -17.91
N THR A 130 4.96 7.33 -18.00
CA THR A 130 5.57 6.10 -18.53
C THR A 130 6.39 5.32 -17.50
N MET A 131 6.42 5.75 -16.22
CA MET A 131 7.27 5.17 -15.17
C MET A 131 8.75 5.10 -15.57
N ASN A 132 9.25 6.16 -16.21
CA ASN A 132 10.62 6.30 -16.68
C ASN A 132 11.30 7.51 -16.05
N SER A 133 12.63 7.57 -16.17
CA SER A 133 13.50 8.61 -15.60
C SER A 133 13.97 9.64 -16.63
N ASN A 134 13.29 9.77 -17.78
CA ASN A 134 13.67 10.64 -18.89
C ASN A 134 13.12 12.07 -18.79
N TYR A 135 12.73 12.51 -17.58
CA TYR A 135 12.40 13.89 -17.30
C TYR A 135 13.67 14.76 -17.21
N ALA A 136 13.53 16.08 -17.14
CA ALA A 136 14.68 16.99 -17.02
C ALA A 136 15.58 16.58 -15.85
N TYR A 137 16.91 16.65 -16.03
CA TYR A 137 17.85 16.15 -15.02
C TYR A 137 17.60 16.78 -13.64
N GLY A 138 17.53 15.94 -12.60
CA GLY A 138 17.19 16.37 -11.24
C GLY A 138 15.80 16.98 -11.09
N ASP A 139 14.91 16.84 -12.08
CA ASP A 139 13.63 17.55 -12.20
C ASP A 139 13.81 19.08 -12.16
N ASN A 140 14.89 19.57 -12.77
CA ASN A 140 15.35 20.97 -12.71
C ASN A 140 15.68 21.48 -11.29
N LYS A 141 15.91 20.56 -10.34
CA LYS A 141 16.33 20.85 -8.98
C LYS A 141 17.77 20.38 -8.76
N THR A 142 18.42 20.93 -7.73
CA THR A 142 19.82 20.62 -7.37
C THR A 142 19.96 20.39 -5.88
N GLY A 143 21.07 19.79 -5.45
CA GLY A 143 21.32 19.52 -4.04
C GLY A 143 20.29 18.55 -3.46
N ASP A 144 19.89 18.78 -2.22
CA ASP A 144 18.95 17.94 -1.47
C ASP A 144 17.55 17.82 -2.11
N ALA A 145 17.17 18.76 -2.99
CA ALA A 145 15.90 18.76 -3.70
C ALA A 145 15.94 18.02 -5.06
N ALA A 146 17.12 17.66 -5.56
CA ALA A 146 17.24 16.99 -6.86
C ALA A 146 16.53 15.63 -6.86
N ASN A 147 15.73 15.36 -7.90
CA ASN A 147 14.91 14.15 -7.99
C ASN A 147 15.51 13.09 -8.93
N PHE A 148 15.54 11.83 -8.49
CA PHE A 148 16.10 10.70 -9.24
C PHE A 148 15.17 9.48 -9.29
N GLY A 149 15.37 8.64 -10.30
CA GLY A 149 14.62 7.41 -10.49
C GLY A 149 13.19 7.63 -10.99
N ILE A 150 12.42 6.56 -11.10
CA ILE A 150 11.04 6.61 -11.61
C ILE A 150 10.06 7.19 -10.59
N PHE A 151 10.45 7.21 -9.32
CA PHE A 151 9.66 7.74 -8.22
C PHE A 151 9.97 9.21 -7.94
N LYS A 152 10.92 9.83 -8.67
CA LYS A 152 11.43 11.18 -8.38
C LYS A 152 11.89 11.36 -6.92
N GLN A 153 12.59 10.38 -6.36
CA GLN A 153 13.10 10.43 -4.98
C GLN A 153 14.07 11.61 -4.81
N ASN A 154 13.84 12.47 -3.82
CA ASN A 154 14.74 13.60 -3.57
C ASN A 154 16.05 13.15 -2.90
N TRP A 155 17.15 13.85 -3.21
CA TRP A 155 18.48 13.50 -2.72
C TRP A 155 18.60 13.49 -1.19
N MET A 156 17.89 14.38 -0.49
CA MET A 156 17.89 14.42 0.98
C MET A 156 17.44 13.08 1.57
N MET A 157 16.32 12.53 1.11
CA MET A 157 15.84 11.24 1.59
C MET A 157 16.75 10.10 1.17
N LEU A 158 17.28 10.15 -0.07
CA LEU A 158 18.20 9.13 -0.57
C LEU A 158 19.46 9.01 0.28
N ARG A 159 20.15 10.11 0.55
CA ARG A 159 21.41 10.11 1.33
C ARG A 159 21.21 9.83 2.82
N ALA A 160 20.00 10.08 3.34
CA ALA A 160 19.66 9.83 4.73
C ALA A 160 19.28 8.36 4.98
N ALA A 161 18.61 7.71 4.03
CA ALA A 161 17.98 6.41 4.26
C ALA A 161 18.44 5.27 3.35
N CYS A 162 18.94 5.54 2.15
CA CYS A 162 19.43 4.47 1.26
C CYS A 162 20.90 4.16 1.54
N SER A 163 21.20 2.90 1.85
CA SER A 163 22.56 2.41 2.12
C SER A 163 23.57 2.72 1.00
N GLN A 164 23.12 2.73 -0.26
CA GLN A 164 23.95 3.10 -1.42
C GLN A 164 24.52 4.52 -1.33
N PHE A 165 23.84 5.42 -0.61
CA PHE A 165 24.19 6.82 -0.49
C PHE A 165 24.53 7.24 0.96
N SER A 166 24.70 6.26 1.85
CA SER A 166 24.98 6.52 3.27
C SER A 166 26.24 7.37 3.44
N GLY A 167 26.15 8.39 4.31
CA GLY A 167 27.26 9.28 4.64
C GLY A 167 27.55 10.36 3.59
N GLN A 168 26.81 10.41 2.48
CA GLN A 168 27.01 11.43 1.46
C GLN A 168 26.37 12.79 1.86
N SER A 169 26.97 13.86 1.36
CA SER A 169 26.54 15.24 1.59
C SER A 169 25.56 15.73 0.52
N ALA A 170 24.93 16.89 0.77
CA ALA A 170 24.04 17.55 -0.19
C ALA A 170 24.75 17.92 -1.51
N SER A 171 26.06 18.22 -1.49
CA SER A 171 26.81 18.57 -2.71
C SER A 171 27.10 17.37 -3.60
N GLN A 172 26.98 16.15 -3.08
CA GLN A 172 27.18 14.90 -3.81
C GLN A 172 25.91 14.43 -4.54
N TRP A 173 24.89 15.29 -4.67
CA TRP A 173 23.59 14.95 -5.23
C TRP A 173 23.62 14.29 -6.61
N ASN A 174 24.60 14.61 -7.46
CA ASN A 174 24.78 13.96 -8.75
C ASN A 174 24.96 12.43 -8.67
N ASN A 175 25.41 11.90 -7.53
CA ASN A 175 25.53 10.45 -7.32
C ASN A 175 24.16 9.75 -7.35
N GLY A 176 23.07 10.46 -7.06
CA GLY A 176 21.70 9.95 -7.19
C GLY A 176 21.32 9.58 -8.63
N ALA A 177 22.02 10.11 -9.65
CA ALA A 177 21.78 9.79 -11.05
C ALA A 177 21.99 8.30 -11.37
N ALA A 178 22.70 7.56 -10.52
CA ALA A 178 22.81 6.11 -10.61
C ALA A 178 21.44 5.40 -10.63
N LEU A 179 20.42 5.97 -9.99
CA LEU A 179 19.07 5.40 -9.98
C LEU A 179 18.32 5.56 -11.31
N ASN A 180 18.70 6.55 -12.14
CA ASN A 180 18.03 6.79 -13.41
C ASN A 180 18.23 5.64 -14.41
N SER A 181 19.29 4.84 -14.27
CA SER A 181 19.62 3.72 -15.15
C SER A 181 19.60 2.35 -14.46
N ASN A 182 19.34 2.29 -13.14
CA ASN A 182 19.31 1.05 -12.38
C ASN A 182 18.01 0.92 -11.59
N LEU A 183 17.02 0.29 -12.23
CA LEU A 183 15.66 0.14 -11.66
C LEU A 183 15.64 -0.66 -10.34
N SER A 184 16.44 -1.72 -10.23
CA SER A 184 16.51 -2.52 -8.99
C SER A 184 17.10 -1.72 -7.84
N SER A 185 18.12 -0.90 -8.10
CA SER A 185 18.67 0.03 -7.11
C SER A 185 17.65 1.10 -6.71
N ASP A 186 16.91 1.65 -7.68
CA ASP A 186 15.86 2.66 -7.45
C ASP A 186 14.75 2.14 -6.52
N VAL A 187 14.18 0.97 -6.84
CA VAL A 187 13.16 0.29 -6.01
C VAL A 187 13.72 -0.04 -4.63
N ASN A 188 14.95 -0.55 -4.55
CA ASN A 188 15.57 -0.88 -3.26
C ASN A 188 15.83 0.36 -2.39
N CYS A 189 16.22 1.49 -2.98
CA CYS A 189 16.35 2.75 -2.25
C CYS A 189 15.00 3.29 -1.79
N LEU A 190 13.95 3.13 -2.60
CA LEU A 190 12.58 3.50 -2.21
C LEU A 190 12.15 2.74 -0.95
N HIS A 191 12.32 1.41 -0.94
CA HIS A 191 11.92 0.58 0.21
C HIS A 191 12.75 0.88 1.45
N GLN A 192 14.06 1.09 1.33
CA GLN A 192 14.89 1.52 2.45
C GLN A 192 14.43 2.87 3.02
N SER A 193 14.09 3.81 2.15
CA SER A 193 13.57 5.12 2.54
C SER A 193 12.23 5.01 3.27
N GLN A 194 11.28 4.26 2.72
CA GLN A 194 9.99 4.01 3.35
C GLN A 194 10.13 3.33 4.71
N ASN A 195 11.03 2.35 4.83
CA ASN A 195 11.31 1.66 6.09
C ASN A 195 11.98 2.55 7.13
N HIS A 196 12.91 3.42 6.71
CA HIS A 196 13.63 4.33 7.59
C HIS A 196 12.70 5.35 8.23
N TYR A 197 11.83 5.99 7.44
CA TYR A 197 10.94 7.06 7.91
C TYR A 197 9.61 6.53 8.47
N GLY A 198 9.19 5.34 8.05
CA GLY A 198 7.80 4.88 8.16
C GLY A 198 6.92 5.58 7.11
N ILE A 199 5.91 4.87 6.59
CA ILE A 199 5.23 5.27 5.34
C ILE A 199 4.58 6.67 5.40
N ASN A 200 3.99 7.07 6.53
CA ASN A 200 3.37 8.39 6.67
C ASN A 200 4.39 9.52 6.59
N THR A 201 5.49 9.39 7.34
CA THR A 201 6.58 10.36 7.35
C THR A 201 7.33 10.35 6.02
N TRP A 202 7.44 9.18 5.38
CA TRP A 202 8.02 9.05 4.05
C TRP A 202 7.26 9.89 3.02
N PHE A 203 5.93 9.83 2.99
CA PHE A 203 5.14 10.68 2.09
C PHE A 203 5.42 12.17 2.28
N ALA A 204 5.56 12.61 3.53
CA ALA A 204 5.88 13.99 3.85
C ALA A 204 7.26 14.42 3.33
N GLY A 205 8.28 13.60 3.62
CA GLY A 205 9.64 13.85 3.12
C GLY A 205 9.74 13.75 1.60
N HIS A 206 9.00 12.82 0.99
CA HIS A 206 9.02 12.58 -0.44
C HIS A 206 8.41 13.76 -1.18
N ARG A 207 7.28 14.23 -0.68
CA ARG A 207 6.55 15.37 -1.23
C ARG A 207 7.32 16.68 -1.02
N ASN A 208 7.73 17.00 0.20
CA ASN A 208 8.21 18.36 0.54
C ASN A 208 9.53 18.37 1.34
N GLY A 209 10.37 17.36 1.13
CA GLY A 209 11.73 17.31 1.69
C GLY A 209 11.77 17.54 3.20
N SER A 210 12.77 18.29 3.66
CA SER A 210 12.97 18.54 5.09
C SER A 210 11.81 19.32 5.72
N SER A 211 11.15 20.19 4.96
CA SER A 211 10.00 20.95 5.45
C SER A 211 8.79 20.05 5.68
N GLY A 212 8.60 19.06 4.80
CA GLY A 212 7.58 18.03 4.98
C GLY A 212 7.86 17.14 6.18
N LEU A 213 9.11 16.71 6.38
CA LEU A 213 9.49 15.95 7.58
C LEU A 213 9.20 16.70 8.89
N SER A 214 9.40 18.02 8.90
CA SER A 214 9.09 18.88 10.05
C SER A 214 7.60 19.12 10.25
N ASN A 215 6.79 19.04 9.18
CA ASN A 215 5.34 19.23 9.24
C ASN A 215 4.62 18.23 8.32
N PRO A 216 4.42 16.98 8.77
CA PRO A 216 4.05 15.89 7.88
C PRO A 216 2.57 15.85 7.47
N ASN A 217 1.72 16.67 8.09
CA ASN A 217 0.26 16.58 7.94
C ASN A 217 -0.33 17.81 7.23
N THR A 218 0.44 18.49 6.37
CA THR A 218 -0.11 19.60 5.57
C THR A 218 -1.16 19.09 4.58
N THR A 219 -2.08 19.97 4.18
CA THR A 219 -3.07 19.66 3.15
C THR A 219 -2.44 19.16 1.86
N ASP A 220 -1.31 19.75 1.43
CA ASP A 220 -0.59 19.33 0.23
C ASP A 220 -0.06 17.89 0.33
N ILE A 221 0.57 17.53 1.46
CA ILE A 221 1.10 16.18 1.69
C ILE A 221 -0.05 15.17 1.73
N ASN A 222 -1.14 15.50 2.42
CA ASN A 222 -2.32 14.64 2.48
C ASN A 222 -2.99 14.46 1.12
N ASN A 223 -3.06 15.51 0.29
CA ASN A 223 -3.58 15.41 -1.06
C ASN A 223 -2.72 14.50 -1.95
N TYR A 224 -1.39 14.63 -1.87
CA TYR A 224 -0.47 13.73 -2.58
C TYR A 224 -0.61 12.27 -2.11
N LYS A 225 -0.64 12.04 -0.79
CA LYS A 225 -0.84 10.72 -0.19
C LYS A 225 -2.16 10.08 -0.65
N ASN A 226 -3.25 10.83 -0.61
CA ASN A 226 -4.58 10.36 -1.03
C ASN A 226 -4.62 10.05 -2.53
N ALA A 227 -3.96 10.86 -3.37
CA ALA A 227 -3.82 10.59 -4.80
C ALA A 227 -3.12 9.26 -5.07
N VAL A 228 -1.99 8.99 -4.39
CA VAL A 228 -1.26 7.73 -4.52
C VAL A 228 -2.11 6.54 -4.10
N TYR A 229 -2.78 6.61 -2.94
CA TYR A 229 -3.64 5.51 -2.49
C TYR A 229 -4.85 5.29 -3.41
N TRP A 230 -5.43 6.34 -3.98
CA TRP A 230 -6.49 6.19 -4.97
C TRP A 230 -6.01 5.45 -6.22
N ILE A 231 -4.83 5.79 -6.74
CA ILE A 231 -4.21 5.08 -7.87
C ILE A 231 -3.93 3.62 -7.49
N GLN A 232 -3.40 3.37 -6.29
CA GLN A 232 -3.15 2.02 -5.79
C GLN A 232 -4.45 1.19 -5.74
N THR A 233 -5.55 1.78 -5.28
CA THR A 233 -6.87 1.15 -5.29
C THR A 233 -7.30 0.79 -6.71
N GLN A 234 -7.11 1.67 -7.70
CA GLN A 234 -7.42 1.33 -9.10
C GLN A 234 -6.60 0.15 -9.61
N ILE A 235 -5.30 0.12 -9.28
CA ILE A 235 -4.41 -0.99 -9.63
C ILE A 235 -4.88 -2.30 -8.98
N ASN A 236 -5.26 -2.27 -7.70
CA ASN A 236 -5.65 -3.45 -6.95
C ASN A 236 -7.06 -3.97 -7.28
N ASN A 237 -7.97 -3.09 -7.74
CA ASN A 237 -9.36 -3.43 -8.07
C ASN A 237 -9.50 -4.42 -9.23
N ASN A 238 -8.47 -4.54 -10.09
CA ASN A 238 -8.44 -5.52 -11.16
C ASN A 238 -6.99 -5.93 -11.45
N SER A 239 -6.66 -7.21 -11.31
CA SER A 239 -5.30 -7.72 -11.54
C SER A 239 -4.78 -7.45 -12.96
N ALA A 240 -5.65 -7.26 -13.95
CA ALA A 240 -5.25 -6.81 -15.29
C ALA A 240 -4.53 -5.45 -15.26
N ASN A 241 -4.83 -4.58 -14.30
CA ASN A 241 -4.20 -3.26 -14.15
C ASN A 241 -2.71 -3.33 -13.76
N LEU A 242 -2.23 -4.48 -13.29
CA LEU A 242 -0.81 -4.74 -13.03
C LEU A 242 -0.01 -5.02 -14.30
N THR A 243 -0.68 -5.29 -15.43
CA THR A 243 -0.03 -5.76 -16.67
C THR A 243 -0.52 -5.08 -17.95
N ASN A 244 -1.65 -4.36 -17.90
CA ASN A 244 -2.17 -3.59 -19.02
C ASN A 244 -1.54 -2.19 -19.13
N ASP A 245 -1.84 -1.53 -20.24
CA ASP A 245 -1.34 -0.20 -20.59
C ASP A 245 -2.14 0.96 -19.96
N THR A 246 -3.10 0.66 -19.07
CA THR A 246 -3.92 1.70 -18.43
C THR A 246 -3.11 2.47 -17.40
N ARG A 247 -2.97 3.78 -17.58
CA ARG A 247 -2.51 4.71 -16.55
C ARG A 247 -3.72 5.27 -15.81
N PHE A 248 -3.69 5.23 -14.48
CA PHE A 248 -4.57 6.00 -13.61
C PHE A 248 -3.86 7.25 -13.15
N TRP A 249 -4.58 8.36 -13.05
CA TRP A 249 -3.98 9.64 -12.69
C TRP A 249 -4.90 10.44 -11.78
N VAL A 250 -4.28 11.29 -10.96
CA VAL A 250 -4.94 12.32 -10.16
C VAL A 250 -4.13 13.60 -10.36
N GLN A 251 -4.81 14.72 -10.58
CA GLN A 251 -4.14 16.01 -10.68
C GLN A 251 -3.64 16.44 -9.30
N VAL A 252 -2.33 16.42 -9.13
CA VAL A 252 -1.65 16.99 -7.95
C VAL A 252 -0.72 18.09 -8.47
N PRO A 253 -0.87 19.35 -8.02
CA PRO A 253 0.03 20.43 -8.45
C PRO A 253 1.50 20.09 -8.16
N ALA A 254 2.42 20.47 -9.04
CA ALA A 254 3.85 20.37 -8.77
C ALA A 254 4.27 21.43 -7.72
N ILE A 255 5.32 21.12 -6.95
CA ILE A 255 5.98 22.03 -6.00
C ILE A 255 7.50 22.02 -6.19
#